data_AF-A0A7S8A702-F1
#
_entry.id   AF-A0A7S8A702-F1
#
_cell.length_a   1.000
_cell.length_b   1.000
_cell.length_c   1.000
_cell.angle_alpha   90.00
_cell.angle_beta   90.00
_cell.angle_gamma   90.00
#
_symmetry.space_group_name_H-M   'P 1'
#
loop_
_entity.id
_entity.type
_entity.pdbx_description
1 polymer ?
#
loop_
_entity_poly.entity_id
_entity_poly.type
_entity_poly.pdbx_seq_one_letter_code
_entity_poly.pdbx_strand_id
1 'polypeptide(L)'
;MSDFWSGAFGNSPVIQPTRGEQLPPPQNTPYDNPLGGAVGLDPSINNAGAQAVFPVLSPDPDSPDSLIAKAGKPAHFDDPPFALTANIFASWHSAYQAEYINSRRKKGEGDEMGILTIGTGNDAIHVMLSGDQTKVYILEALQKADFATMTMADQTRISSEAAADMDGTGAAAKTLVRLGMTAKVDEASSAIDDLKTAIGKDTSVSSADKQVFLDELANVQKRVDATKVYSVTNINSEVSAISDRFHRVAVFAKAKAAGPLVPDPSDPNQFRNVTGLNLDDDGNNLDILNGLKGFMNAEKQILAADNAAMQIANTGTLVGLTKHLDAPNLLAAFQLSANLKDQAINAADTEEINQINQLLKTYNVIQELINQTIATFDASKSDEKRGLLGYDEHGDTGNNSGFGPGTDKAHTGINKLQSPIEVDGDDDDKSKFTPPALSDAQLKAVSMFEKDLNSTLSPIEELLGVTRPSGLDFYDNAGKTLNYFQKSTWDQWSAILSNTVQQISQENQLKFNDINTLEKERTTHFQAATNALTKAGDIIASIGRNIS
;
A
#
# COMPACT_ATOMS: atom_id res chain seq x y z
N MET A 1 -6.35 -23.91 18.66
CA MET A 1 -5.68 -22.88 17.84
C MET A 1 -5.42 -23.32 16.39
N SER A 2 -5.47 -24.62 16.04
CA SER A 2 -5.32 -25.11 14.66
C SER A 2 -6.51 -24.84 13.74
N ASP A 3 -7.73 -24.84 14.29
CA ASP A 3 -8.95 -24.88 13.47
C ASP A 3 -9.44 -23.50 13.00
N PHE A 4 -8.84 -22.42 13.52
CA PHE A 4 -9.09 -21.05 13.04
C PHE A 4 -8.43 -20.80 11.67
N TRP A 5 -7.29 -21.45 11.41
CA TRP A 5 -6.50 -21.25 10.20
C TRP A 5 -7.02 -22.05 8.98
N SER A 6 -7.86 -23.06 9.17
CA SER A 6 -8.37 -23.88 8.07
C SER A 6 -9.62 -23.29 7.39
N GLY A 7 -10.35 -22.40 8.07
CA GLY A 7 -11.60 -21.82 7.54
C GLY A 7 -11.42 -20.57 6.67
N ALA A 8 -10.33 -19.82 6.84
CA ALA A 8 -10.09 -18.55 6.14
C ALA A 8 -9.35 -18.70 4.81
N PHE A 9 -8.69 -19.85 4.58
CA PHE A 9 -7.88 -20.09 3.38
C PHE A 9 -8.45 -21.28 2.60
N GLY A 10 -9.44 -21.00 1.75
CA GLY A 10 -9.97 -21.98 0.80
C GLY A 10 -8.88 -22.48 -0.16
N ASN A 11 -8.77 -23.81 -0.25
CA ASN A 11 -7.97 -24.65 -1.17
C ASN A 11 -7.41 -23.95 -2.44
N SER A 12 -6.35 -23.15 -2.29
CA SER A 12 -5.50 -22.73 -3.40
C SER A 12 -4.20 -23.52 -3.35
N PRO A 13 -3.69 -24.03 -4.48
CA PRO A 13 -2.47 -24.85 -4.50
C PRO A 13 -1.27 -24.02 -4.01
N VAL A 14 -0.67 -24.49 -2.91
CA VAL A 14 0.50 -23.91 -2.27
C VAL A 14 1.73 -24.15 -3.15
N ILE A 15 2.35 -23.08 -3.64
CA ILE A 15 3.74 -23.12 -4.08
C ILE A 15 4.58 -23.20 -2.80
N GLN A 16 5.20 -24.36 -2.54
CA GLN A 16 6.07 -24.55 -1.38
C GLN A 16 7.44 -23.92 -1.64
N PRO A 17 7.92 -23.00 -0.80
CA PRO A 17 9.34 -22.69 -0.75
C PRO A 17 10.11 -23.78 0.00
N THR A 18 11.35 -23.96 -0.43
CA THR A 18 12.27 -25.06 -0.13
C THR A 18 12.50 -25.28 1.37
N ARG A 19 12.56 -26.57 1.72
CA ARG A 19 12.69 -27.19 3.04
C ARG A 19 13.94 -26.73 3.80
N GLY A 20 13.76 -25.88 4.80
CA GLY A 20 14.65 -25.75 5.97
C GLY A 20 14.17 -26.66 7.10
N GLU A 21 15.11 -27.17 7.89
CA GLU A 21 14.98 -28.32 8.80
C GLU A 21 13.82 -28.28 9.81
N GLN A 22 13.29 -29.47 10.10
CA GLN A 22 12.24 -29.74 11.08
C GLN A 22 12.69 -29.32 12.50
N LEU A 23 12.09 -28.24 13.02
CA LEU A 23 12.06 -28.02 14.47
C LEU A 23 10.99 -28.93 15.09
N PRO A 24 11.28 -29.60 16.22
CA PRO A 24 10.31 -30.46 16.89
C PRO A 24 9.15 -29.63 17.46
N PRO A 25 7.93 -30.20 17.56
CA PRO A 25 6.78 -29.51 18.12
C PRO A 25 7.02 -29.17 19.59
N PRO A 26 6.54 -28.00 20.08
CA PRO A 26 6.65 -27.66 21.49
C PRO A 26 5.78 -28.61 22.32
N GLN A 27 6.43 -29.59 22.95
CA GLN A 27 5.85 -30.35 24.05
C GLN A 27 6.04 -29.55 25.34
N ASN A 28 4.99 -28.81 25.74
CA ASN A 28 4.55 -28.58 27.12
C ASN A 28 3.51 -27.44 27.12
N THR A 29 2.28 -27.76 27.52
CA THR A 29 1.26 -26.78 27.90
C THR A 29 1.16 -26.73 29.43
N PRO A 30 1.86 -25.82 30.14
CA PRO A 30 1.74 -25.68 31.58
C PRO A 30 0.78 -24.54 31.97
N TYR A 31 -0.42 -24.46 31.37
CA TYR A 31 -1.36 -23.35 31.61
C TYR A 31 -2.82 -23.76 31.82
N ASP A 32 -3.08 -24.91 32.44
CA ASP A 32 -4.45 -25.29 32.83
C ASP A 32 -4.91 -24.75 34.20
N ASN A 33 -4.17 -23.82 34.82
CA ASN A 33 -4.69 -23.04 35.95
C ASN A 33 -3.94 -21.71 36.11
N PRO A 34 -4.43 -20.59 35.57
CA PRO A 34 -3.95 -19.29 36.02
C PRO A 34 -4.39 -19.09 37.49
N LEU A 35 -3.41 -19.05 38.39
CA LEU A 35 -3.57 -18.47 39.73
C LEU A 35 -4.08 -17.03 39.54
N GLY A 36 -5.33 -16.78 39.92
CA GLY A 36 -6.03 -15.51 39.66
C GLY A 36 -7.49 -15.64 39.21
N GLY A 37 -8.05 -16.86 39.17
CA GLY A 37 -9.51 -17.02 39.10
C GLY A 37 -10.19 -16.16 40.17
N ALA A 38 -11.23 -15.41 39.77
CA ALA A 38 -11.86 -14.28 40.47
C ALA A 38 -12.48 -14.55 41.87
N VAL A 39 -12.12 -15.65 42.51
CA VAL A 39 -12.58 -16.07 43.83
C VAL A 39 -11.43 -15.89 44.81
N GLY A 40 -11.22 -14.68 45.34
CA GLY A 40 -10.35 -14.51 46.52
C GLY A 40 -9.61 -13.20 46.70
N LEU A 41 -9.58 -12.29 45.71
CA LEU A 41 -8.98 -10.97 45.93
C LEU A 41 -10.02 -10.01 46.50
N ASP A 42 -9.81 -9.57 47.74
CA ASP A 42 -10.60 -8.53 48.39
C ASP A 42 -10.36 -7.19 47.66
N PRO A 43 -11.36 -6.66 46.93
CA PRO A 43 -11.20 -5.43 46.16
C PRO A 43 -10.97 -4.19 47.05
N SER A 44 -11.20 -4.28 48.37
CA SER A 44 -11.01 -3.15 49.29
C SER A 44 -9.53 -2.74 49.46
N ILE A 45 -8.59 -3.70 49.44
CA ILE A 45 -7.16 -3.44 49.61
C ILE A 45 -6.58 -2.76 48.36
N ASN A 46 -6.98 -3.23 47.17
CA ASN A 46 -6.61 -2.60 45.91
C ASN A 46 -7.22 -1.19 45.77
N ASN A 47 -8.47 -0.98 46.24
CA ASN A 47 -9.09 0.35 46.23
C ASN A 47 -8.41 1.33 47.18
N ALA A 48 -7.96 0.90 48.36
CA ALA A 48 -7.26 1.78 49.31
C ALA A 48 -5.87 2.21 48.81
N GLY A 49 -5.10 1.28 48.21
CA GLY A 49 -3.81 1.58 47.59
C GLY A 49 -3.96 2.46 46.33
N ALA A 50 -4.95 2.17 45.49
CA ALA A 50 -5.25 2.99 44.32
C ALA A 50 -5.72 4.40 44.71
N GLN A 51 -6.56 4.57 45.74
CA GLN A 51 -6.96 5.87 46.26
C GLN A 51 -5.81 6.67 46.87
N ALA A 52 -4.77 6.02 47.40
CA ALA A 52 -3.59 6.70 47.93
C ALA A 52 -2.67 7.25 46.82
N VAL A 53 -2.67 6.64 45.64
CA VAL A 53 -1.84 7.05 44.49
C VAL A 53 -2.65 7.91 43.50
N PHE A 54 -3.95 7.66 43.40
CA PHE A 54 -4.91 8.36 42.54
C PHE A 54 -6.16 8.71 43.38
N PRO A 55 -6.11 9.77 44.20
CA PRO A 55 -7.27 10.15 45.00
C PRO A 55 -8.46 10.41 44.09
N VAL A 56 -9.60 9.80 44.42
CA VAL A 56 -10.87 10.05 43.75
C VAL A 56 -11.19 11.53 43.94
N LEU A 57 -11.21 12.26 42.83
CA LEU A 57 -11.51 13.69 42.83
C LEU A 57 -12.93 13.90 43.33
N SER A 58 -13.08 14.74 44.35
CA SER A 58 -14.41 15.18 44.76
C SER A 58 -15.00 16.03 43.63
N PRO A 59 -16.19 15.73 43.11
CA PRO A 59 -16.86 16.59 42.13
C PRO A 59 -17.19 17.97 42.72
N ASP A 60 -17.12 18.10 44.05
CA ASP A 60 -17.19 19.38 44.76
C ASP A 60 -15.85 19.73 45.45
N PRO A 61 -15.12 20.76 44.97
CA PRO A 61 -13.87 21.20 45.61
C PRO A 61 -14.07 21.72 47.04
N ASP A 62 -15.30 22.13 47.39
CA ASP A 62 -15.66 22.60 48.74
C ASP A 62 -16.08 21.45 49.67
N SER A 63 -16.12 20.21 49.17
CA SER A 63 -16.42 19.04 49.99
C SER A 63 -15.35 18.84 51.07
N PRO A 64 -15.71 18.42 52.30
CA PRO A 64 -14.73 18.00 53.30
C PRO A 64 -13.87 16.82 52.82
N ASP A 65 -14.33 16.11 51.77
CA ASP A 65 -13.60 15.02 51.16
C ASP A 65 -12.60 15.44 50.07
N SER A 66 -12.54 16.73 49.69
CA SER A 66 -11.61 17.23 48.68
C SER A 66 -10.15 17.12 49.12
N LEU A 67 -9.24 17.03 48.16
CA LEU A 67 -7.80 17.01 48.42
C LEU A 67 -7.37 18.30 49.09
N ILE A 68 -7.93 19.44 48.68
CA ILE A 68 -7.71 20.74 49.35
C ILE A 68 -8.09 20.69 50.83
N ALA A 69 -9.27 20.13 51.17
CA ALA A 69 -9.72 20.06 52.56
C ALA A 69 -8.82 19.15 53.42
N LYS A 70 -8.27 18.08 52.82
CA LYS A 70 -7.46 17.08 53.51
C LYS A 70 -5.96 17.43 53.60
N ALA A 71 -5.39 17.98 52.53
CA ALA A 71 -3.95 18.19 52.37
C ALA A 71 -3.55 19.66 52.27
N GLY A 72 -4.51 20.59 52.27
CA GLY A 72 -4.27 22.01 52.08
C GLY A 72 -4.06 22.39 50.62
N LYS A 73 -4.06 23.70 50.36
CA LYS A 73 -3.86 24.28 49.02
C LYS A 73 -2.37 24.42 48.71
N PRO A 74 -1.91 24.10 47.48
CA PRO A 74 -0.58 24.47 47.05
C PRO A 74 -0.47 26.00 46.90
N ALA A 75 0.77 26.50 46.81
CA ALA A 75 1.01 27.91 46.54
C ALA A 75 0.31 28.35 45.24
N HIS A 76 -0.22 29.57 45.24
CA HIS A 76 -0.94 30.19 44.11
C HIS A 76 -2.29 29.55 43.73
N PHE A 77 -2.80 28.58 44.49
CA PHE A 77 -4.08 27.93 44.17
C PHE A 77 -5.27 28.90 44.14
N ASP A 78 -5.25 29.95 44.97
CA ASP A 78 -6.31 30.94 45.01
C ASP A 78 -6.13 32.08 43.99
N ASP A 79 -5.02 32.11 43.26
CA ASP A 79 -4.77 33.12 42.22
C ASP A 79 -5.69 32.89 41.01
N PRO A 80 -6.22 33.97 40.40
CA PRO A 80 -7.04 33.83 39.21
C PRO A 80 -6.22 33.26 38.03
N PRO A 81 -6.87 32.61 37.04
CA PRO A 81 -6.20 31.92 35.94
C PRO A 81 -5.15 32.79 35.21
N PHE A 82 -5.47 34.05 34.95
CA PHE A 82 -4.57 34.99 34.25
C PHE A 82 -3.32 35.37 35.06
N ALA A 83 -3.32 35.19 36.38
CA ALA A 83 -2.18 35.48 37.26
C ALA A 83 -1.25 34.27 37.45
N LEU A 84 -1.70 33.07 37.09
CA LEU A 84 -0.89 31.86 37.11
C LEU A 84 0.03 31.79 35.89
N THR A 85 1.23 31.25 36.07
CA THR A 85 2.06 30.85 34.93
C THR A 85 1.83 29.37 34.60
N ALA A 86 2.05 28.99 33.34
CA ALA A 86 1.99 27.60 32.91
C ALA A 86 2.86 26.67 33.77
N ASN A 87 4.07 27.12 34.14
CA ASN A 87 4.99 26.35 34.97
C ASN A 87 4.48 26.13 36.40
N ILE A 88 3.87 27.16 37.02
CA ILE A 88 3.27 27.01 38.36
C ILE A 88 2.15 25.98 38.30
N PHE A 89 1.23 26.12 37.34
CA PHE A 89 0.12 25.17 37.19
C PHE A 89 0.59 23.74 36.89
N ALA A 90 1.54 23.57 35.97
CA ALA A 90 2.08 22.27 35.59
C ALA A 90 2.88 21.60 36.72
N SER A 91 3.41 22.37 37.68
CA SER A 91 4.12 21.83 38.84
C SER A 91 3.20 21.20 39.89
N TRP A 92 1.91 21.49 39.85
CA TRP A 92 0.93 20.90 40.76
C TRP A 92 0.67 19.43 40.44
N HIS A 93 0.33 18.66 41.47
CA HIS A 93 -0.21 17.32 41.27
C HIS A 93 -1.50 17.40 40.43
N SER A 94 -1.74 16.41 39.55
CA SER A 94 -2.91 16.39 38.65
C SER A 94 -4.23 16.54 39.38
N ALA A 95 -4.31 16.03 40.61
CA ALA A 95 -5.48 16.19 41.45
C ALA A 95 -5.75 17.66 41.86
N TYR A 96 -4.71 18.43 42.20
CA TYR A 96 -4.85 19.86 42.46
C TYR A 96 -5.20 20.63 41.20
N GLN A 97 -4.62 20.27 40.05
CA GLN A 97 -4.99 20.86 38.76
C GLN A 97 -6.48 20.67 38.47
N ALA A 98 -6.99 19.45 38.69
CA ALA A 98 -8.40 19.14 38.48
C ALA A 98 -9.32 19.91 39.43
N GLU A 99 -9.00 19.96 40.72
CA GLU A 99 -9.78 20.73 41.69
C GLU A 99 -9.73 22.24 41.40
N TYR A 100 -8.58 22.76 40.96
CA TYR A 100 -8.44 24.16 40.54
C TYR A 100 -9.38 24.46 39.37
N ILE A 101 -9.29 23.68 38.28
CA ILE A 101 -10.15 23.86 37.10
C ILE A 101 -11.62 23.78 37.49
N ASN A 102 -12.01 22.79 38.28
CA ASN A 102 -13.40 22.62 38.71
C ASN A 102 -13.88 23.84 39.54
N SER A 103 -13.05 24.33 40.47
CA SER A 103 -13.36 25.51 41.28
C SER A 103 -13.52 26.79 40.45
N ARG A 104 -12.69 26.97 39.41
CA ARG A 104 -12.73 28.14 38.52
C ARG A 104 -13.92 28.07 37.56
N ARG A 105 -14.25 26.89 37.07
CA ARG A 105 -15.46 26.67 36.27
C ARG A 105 -16.72 27.02 37.04
N LYS A 106 -16.81 26.65 38.34
CA LYS A 106 -17.93 27.04 39.21
C LYS A 106 -18.06 28.56 39.39
N LYS A 107 -16.95 29.30 39.26
CA LYS A 107 -16.91 30.77 39.30
C LYS A 107 -17.20 31.43 37.94
N GLY A 108 -17.41 30.65 36.88
CA GLY A 108 -17.62 31.16 35.53
C GLY A 108 -16.35 31.74 34.88
N GLU A 109 -15.16 31.30 35.33
CA GLU A 109 -13.87 31.79 34.81
C GLU A 109 -13.38 31.01 33.58
N GLY A 110 -14.11 29.98 33.13
CA GLY A 110 -13.84 29.24 31.89
C GLY A 110 -14.82 29.62 30.77
N ASP A 111 -14.54 29.17 29.56
CA ASP A 111 -15.46 29.32 28.43
C ASP A 111 -16.71 28.42 28.56
N GLU A 112 -17.61 28.49 27.58
CA GLU A 112 -18.85 27.68 27.54
C GLU A 112 -18.58 26.16 27.54
N MET A 113 -17.39 25.75 27.08
CA MET A 113 -16.95 24.34 27.02
C MET A 113 -16.17 23.91 28.27
N GLY A 114 -15.90 24.83 29.20
CA GLY A 114 -15.14 24.60 30.41
C GLY A 114 -13.63 24.51 30.19
N ILE A 115 -13.11 25.09 29.11
CA ILE A 115 -11.68 25.29 28.91
C ILE A 115 -11.28 26.57 29.66
N LEU A 116 -10.14 26.49 30.34
CA LEU A 116 -9.59 27.54 31.16
C LEU A 116 -8.24 27.98 30.60
N THR A 117 -8.06 29.29 30.37
CA THR A 117 -6.76 29.86 29.99
C THR A 117 -5.95 30.19 31.24
N ILE A 118 -4.83 29.52 31.42
CA ILE A 118 -3.87 29.75 32.50
C ILE A 118 -2.77 30.66 31.96
N GLY A 119 -2.57 31.82 32.59
CA GLY A 119 -1.59 32.84 32.20
C GLY A 119 -2.10 33.83 31.17
N THR A 120 -1.17 34.58 30.58
CA THR A 120 -1.45 35.62 29.59
C THR A 120 -0.39 35.63 28.48
N GLY A 121 -0.74 36.19 27.32
CA GLY A 121 0.19 36.33 26.20
C GLY A 121 0.56 34.99 25.55
N ASN A 122 1.80 34.90 25.07
CA ASN A 122 2.29 33.73 24.33
C ASN A 122 2.57 32.50 25.21
N ASP A 123 2.69 32.69 26.52
CA ASP A 123 2.97 31.63 27.49
C ASP A 123 1.70 31.06 28.14
N ALA A 124 0.52 31.51 27.69
CA ALA A 124 -0.75 31.00 28.17
C ALA A 124 -0.98 29.56 27.70
N ILE A 125 -1.46 28.71 28.60
CA ILE A 125 -1.89 27.33 28.29
C ILE A 125 -3.40 27.19 28.48
N HIS A 126 -3.99 26.24 27.78
CA HIS A 126 -5.41 25.96 27.82
C HIS A 126 -5.64 24.59 28.40
N VAL A 127 -6.39 24.57 29.49
CA VAL A 127 -6.60 23.37 30.28
C VAL A 127 -8.08 23.05 30.35
N MET A 128 -8.42 21.78 30.25
CA MET A 128 -9.79 21.32 30.42
C MET A 128 -9.83 20.06 31.28
N LEU A 129 -10.96 19.86 31.93
CA LEU A 129 -11.23 18.64 32.67
C LEU A 129 -12.01 17.67 31.78
N SER A 130 -11.64 16.39 31.81
CA SER A 130 -12.41 15.32 31.15
C SER A 130 -13.86 15.30 31.63
N GLY A 131 -14.77 14.76 30.82
CA GLY A 131 -16.20 14.72 31.14
C GLY A 131 -16.53 13.97 32.43
N ASP A 132 -15.75 12.94 32.75
CA ASP A 132 -15.82 12.17 34.00
C ASP A 132 -15.05 12.82 35.16
N GLN A 133 -14.41 13.96 34.92
CA GLN A 133 -13.63 14.74 35.88
C GLN A 133 -12.37 14.04 36.42
N THR A 134 -11.91 12.97 35.79
CA THR A 134 -10.77 12.17 36.27
C THR A 134 -9.42 12.61 35.72
N LYS A 135 -9.39 13.36 34.61
CA LYS A 135 -8.18 13.75 33.90
C LYS A 135 -8.18 15.23 33.54
N VAL A 136 -7.00 15.83 33.65
CA VAL A 136 -6.71 17.18 33.14
C VAL A 136 -6.05 17.04 31.78
N TYR A 137 -6.60 17.71 30.78
CA TYR A 137 -5.96 17.85 29.47
C TYR A 137 -5.37 19.25 29.38
N ILE A 138 -4.07 19.32 29.06
CA ILE A 138 -3.40 20.55 28.66
C ILE A 138 -3.34 20.52 27.14
N LEU A 139 -4.14 21.34 26.46
CA LEU A 139 -4.32 21.25 25.01
C LEU A 139 -2.98 21.44 24.27
N GLU A 140 -2.12 22.32 24.78
CA GLU A 140 -0.79 22.55 24.22
C GLU A 140 0.17 21.36 24.41
N ALA A 141 -0.11 20.42 25.31
CA ALA A 141 0.71 19.24 25.51
C ALA A 141 0.15 17.98 24.84
N LEU A 142 -1.11 18.02 24.36
CA LEU A 142 -1.74 16.88 23.73
C LEU A 142 -0.99 16.42 22.48
N GLN A 143 -0.80 15.11 22.39
CA GLN A 143 -0.35 14.40 21.20
C GLN A 143 -1.53 13.72 20.50
N LYS A 144 -1.33 13.26 19.25
CA LYS A 144 -2.34 12.50 18.49
C LYS A 144 -2.83 11.27 19.26
N ALA A 145 -1.90 10.55 19.91
CA ALA A 145 -2.21 9.36 20.69
C ALA A 145 -3.08 9.68 21.91
N ASP A 146 -2.78 10.77 22.62
CA ASP A 146 -3.59 11.20 23.77
C ASP A 146 -5.03 11.47 23.33
N PHE A 147 -5.19 12.23 22.23
CA PHE A 147 -6.49 12.55 21.67
C PHE A 147 -7.28 11.30 21.27
N ALA A 148 -6.64 10.32 20.64
CA ALA A 148 -7.28 9.06 20.25
C ALA A 148 -7.77 8.23 21.44
N THR A 149 -7.14 8.37 22.62
CA THR A 149 -7.56 7.68 23.85
C THR A 149 -8.59 8.45 24.67
N MET A 150 -8.94 9.68 24.26
CA MET A 150 -9.97 10.46 24.93
C MET A 150 -11.35 9.84 24.73
N THR A 151 -12.24 10.07 25.70
CA THR A 151 -13.65 9.71 25.53
C THR A 151 -14.25 10.48 24.35
N MET A 152 -15.23 9.87 23.66
CA MET A 152 -15.90 10.53 22.54
C MET A 152 -16.55 11.86 22.93
N ALA A 153 -17.02 12.00 24.17
CA ALA A 153 -17.57 13.24 24.68
C ALA A 153 -16.50 14.35 24.77
N ASP A 154 -15.28 14.01 25.21
CA ASP A 154 -14.17 14.96 25.29
C ASP A 154 -13.64 15.33 23.91
N GLN A 155 -13.49 14.35 23.01
CA GLN A 155 -13.13 14.61 21.62
C GLN A 155 -14.15 15.54 20.95
N THR A 156 -15.44 15.28 21.16
CA THR A 156 -16.53 16.13 20.65
C THR A 156 -16.38 17.55 21.15
N ARG A 157 -16.14 17.72 22.46
CA ARG A 157 -16.01 19.05 23.07
C ARG A 157 -14.86 19.85 22.48
N ILE A 158 -13.67 19.25 22.37
CA ILE A 158 -12.51 19.92 21.76
C ILE A 158 -12.78 20.22 20.28
N SER A 159 -13.42 19.29 19.55
CA SER A 159 -13.74 19.48 18.13
C SER A 159 -14.75 20.60 17.90
N SER A 160 -15.77 20.71 18.75
CA SER A 160 -16.81 21.75 18.68
C SER A 160 -16.22 23.12 18.96
N GLU A 161 -15.36 23.24 19.96
CA GLU A 161 -14.65 24.50 20.24
C GLU A 161 -13.75 24.90 19.07
N ALA A 162 -12.97 23.96 18.55
CA ALA A 162 -12.11 24.20 17.40
C ALA A 162 -12.90 24.60 16.15
N ALA A 163 -14.11 24.07 15.96
CA ALA A 163 -14.97 24.41 14.83
C ALA A 163 -15.65 25.78 14.99
N ALA A 164 -15.97 26.17 16.22
CA ALA A 164 -16.56 27.48 16.52
C ALA A 164 -15.56 28.63 16.31
N ASP A 165 -14.27 28.37 16.51
CA ASP A 165 -13.18 29.30 16.23
C ASP A 165 -12.83 29.32 14.73
N MET A 166 -13.67 29.98 13.94
CA MET A 166 -13.52 30.10 12.48
C MET A 166 -12.20 30.75 12.05
N ASP A 167 -11.62 31.61 12.90
CA ASP A 167 -10.34 32.28 12.63
C ASP A 167 -9.13 31.38 12.95
N GLY A 168 -9.35 30.22 13.60
CA GLY A 168 -8.31 29.26 13.98
C GLY A 168 -7.32 29.82 15.01
N THR A 169 -7.74 30.83 15.78
CA THR A 169 -6.85 31.56 16.71
C THR A 169 -6.95 31.06 18.16
N GLY A 170 -8.04 30.41 18.50
CA GLY A 170 -8.32 29.71 19.74
C GLY A 170 -7.47 28.45 19.91
N ALA A 171 -7.35 28.03 21.17
CA ALA A 171 -6.42 26.98 21.56
C ALA A 171 -6.80 25.60 21.06
N ALA A 172 -8.09 25.29 21.03
CA ALA A 172 -8.59 24.03 20.49
C ALA A 172 -8.25 23.92 18.99
N ALA A 173 -8.53 24.96 18.19
CA ALA A 173 -8.18 24.98 16.77
C ALA A 173 -6.68 24.91 16.53
N LYS A 174 -5.88 25.71 17.25
CA LYS A 174 -4.40 25.65 17.19
C LYS A 174 -3.86 24.27 17.54
N THR A 175 -4.44 23.61 18.54
CA THR A 175 -4.07 22.25 18.95
C THR A 175 -4.38 21.25 17.84
N LEU A 176 -5.57 21.30 17.25
CA LEU A 176 -5.92 20.43 16.13
C LEU A 176 -5.00 20.65 14.92
N VAL A 177 -4.76 21.90 14.53
CA VAL A 177 -3.85 22.25 13.43
C VAL A 177 -2.44 21.74 13.69
N ARG A 178 -1.89 21.94 14.90
CA ARG A 178 -0.58 21.42 15.29
C ARG A 178 -0.53 19.90 15.19
N LEU A 179 -1.61 19.24 15.58
CA LEU A 179 -1.75 17.79 15.47
C LEU A 179 -2.03 17.33 14.03
N GLY A 180 -2.13 18.23 13.04
CA GLY A 180 -2.52 17.85 11.67
C GLY A 180 -3.89 17.18 11.64
N MET A 181 -4.79 17.66 12.49
CA MET A 181 -6.14 17.18 12.72
C MET A 181 -7.15 18.26 12.34
N THR A 182 -8.36 17.86 11.95
CA THR A 182 -9.46 18.80 11.68
C THR A 182 -10.77 18.28 12.28
N ALA A 183 -11.70 19.20 12.49
CA ALA A 183 -13.08 18.91 12.85
C ALA A 183 -14.03 18.92 11.62
N LYS A 184 -13.53 19.30 10.43
CA LYS A 184 -14.33 19.47 9.20
C LYS A 184 -14.58 18.15 8.47
N VAL A 185 -15.49 17.31 8.98
CA VAL A 185 -15.74 15.92 8.51
C VAL A 185 -15.92 15.85 6.99
N ASP A 186 -16.52 16.90 6.42
CA ASP A 186 -16.86 17.02 5.00
C ASP A 186 -15.65 16.93 4.06
N GLU A 187 -14.46 17.39 4.47
CA GLU A 187 -13.25 17.32 3.64
C GLU A 187 -12.79 15.87 3.45
N ALA A 188 -12.79 15.09 4.53
CA ALA A 188 -12.43 13.68 4.51
C ALA A 188 -13.49 12.84 3.77
N SER A 189 -14.77 13.08 4.07
CA SER A 189 -15.88 12.39 3.40
C SER A 189 -15.93 12.69 1.91
N SER A 190 -15.61 13.92 1.47
CA SER A 190 -15.53 14.25 0.03
C SER A 190 -14.48 13.41 -0.68
N ALA A 191 -13.26 13.29 -0.13
CA ALA A 191 -12.21 12.49 -0.76
C ALA A 191 -12.61 11.01 -0.91
N ILE A 192 -13.29 10.46 0.10
CA ILE A 192 -13.81 9.10 0.07
C ILE A 192 -14.90 8.96 -1.01
N ASP A 193 -15.85 9.88 -1.08
CA ASP A 193 -16.98 9.81 -2.02
C ASP A 193 -16.58 10.10 -3.47
N ASP A 194 -15.59 10.97 -3.69
CA ASP A 194 -14.97 11.19 -4.99
C ASP A 194 -14.33 9.90 -5.51
N LEU A 195 -13.58 9.19 -4.66
CA LEU A 195 -12.97 7.91 -5.05
C LEU A 195 -14.01 6.80 -5.25
N LYS A 196 -15.04 6.69 -4.40
CA LYS A 196 -16.17 5.77 -4.64
C LYS A 196 -16.81 6.02 -6.00
N THR A 197 -17.00 7.29 -6.35
CA THR A 197 -17.57 7.71 -7.64
C THR A 197 -16.66 7.32 -8.81
N ALA A 198 -15.35 7.54 -8.68
CA ALA A 198 -14.37 7.13 -9.68
C ALA A 198 -14.37 5.61 -9.90
N ILE A 199 -14.32 4.82 -8.82
CA ILE A 199 -14.42 3.35 -8.85
C ILE A 199 -15.72 2.89 -9.50
N GLY A 200 -16.84 3.53 -9.15
CA GLY A 200 -18.16 3.21 -9.69
C GLY A 200 -18.23 3.39 -11.21
N LYS A 201 -17.61 4.46 -11.74
CA LYS A 201 -17.61 4.83 -13.16
C LYS A 201 -16.69 3.98 -14.04
N ASP A 202 -15.66 3.36 -13.48
CA ASP A 202 -14.70 2.55 -14.26
C ASP A 202 -15.40 1.34 -14.90
N THR A 203 -15.39 1.18 -16.22
CA THR A 203 -16.09 0.04 -16.85
C THR A 203 -15.21 -1.18 -17.07
N SER A 204 -13.92 -1.09 -16.76
CA SER A 204 -12.93 -2.15 -16.99
C SER A 204 -12.90 -3.18 -15.86
N VAL A 205 -13.12 -2.74 -14.61
CA VAL A 205 -13.11 -3.60 -13.42
C VAL A 205 -14.49 -4.23 -13.20
N SER A 206 -14.51 -5.53 -12.86
CA SER A 206 -15.77 -6.23 -12.58
C SER A 206 -16.47 -5.66 -11.35
N SER A 207 -17.80 -5.70 -11.29
CA SER A 207 -18.55 -5.19 -10.14
C SER A 207 -18.17 -5.89 -8.82
N ALA A 208 -17.84 -7.18 -8.88
CA ALA A 208 -17.40 -7.95 -7.71
C ALA A 208 -16.03 -7.48 -7.20
N ASP A 209 -15.11 -7.15 -8.11
CA ASP A 209 -13.78 -6.66 -7.74
C ASP A 209 -13.83 -5.21 -7.26
N LYS A 210 -14.65 -4.35 -7.88
CA LYS A 210 -14.92 -2.98 -7.38
C LYS A 210 -15.44 -3.00 -5.94
N GLN A 211 -16.31 -3.95 -5.60
CA GLN A 211 -16.91 -4.01 -4.27
C GLN A 211 -15.85 -4.16 -3.18
N VAL A 212 -14.74 -4.85 -3.44
CA VAL A 212 -13.63 -4.98 -2.46
C VAL A 212 -13.10 -3.61 -2.05
N PHE A 213 -12.81 -2.74 -3.03
CA PHE A 213 -12.32 -1.38 -2.77
C PHE A 213 -13.39 -0.47 -2.15
N LEU A 214 -14.66 -0.61 -2.59
CA LEU A 214 -15.77 0.13 -2.00
C LEU A 214 -15.99 -0.25 -0.53
N ASP A 215 -15.79 -1.52 -0.17
CA ASP A 215 -15.86 -2.01 1.21
C ASP A 215 -14.69 -1.50 2.04
N GLU A 216 -13.47 -1.43 1.49
CA GLU A 216 -12.34 -0.77 2.15
C GLU A 216 -12.63 0.70 2.43
N LEU A 217 -13.17 1.44 1.45
CA LEU A 217 -13.59 2.84 1.65
C LEU A 217 -14.73 2.99 2.65
N ALA A 218 -15.63 2.01 2.72
CA ALA A 218 -16.66 1.98 3.76
C ALA A 218 -16.04 1.77 5.16
N ASN A 219 -14.96 1.01 5.28
CA ASN A 219 -14.22 0.86 6.53
C ASN A 219 -13.50 2.14 6.94
N VAL A 220 -12.87 2.83 5.98
CA VAL A 220 -12.30 4.17 6.22
C VAL A 220 -13.39 5.11 6.72
N GLN A 221 -14.53 5.18 6.02
CA GLN A 221 -15.66 6.02 6.43
C GLN A 221 -16.16 5.67 7.84
N LYS A 222 -16.33 4.39 8.17
CA LYS A 222 -16.74 3.98 9.52
C LYS A 222 -15.77 4.45 10.60
N ARG A 223 -14.46 4.41 10.34
CA ARG A 223 -13.44 4.94 11.28
C ARG A 223 -13.55 6.46 11.42
N VAL A 224 -13.79 7.17 10.32
CA VAL A 224 -14.05 8.62 10.35
C VAL A 224 -15.29 8.92 11.17
N ASP A 225 -16.41 8.24 10.91
CA ASP A 225 -17.68 8.46 11.60
C ASP A 225 -17.63 8.10 13.09
N ALA A 226 -16.82 7.10 13.44
CA ALA A 226 -16.59 6.67 14.81
C ALA A 226 -15.70 7.63 15.61
N THR A 227 -14.99 8.55 14.95
CA THR A 227 -14.15 9.57 15.59
C THR A 227 -14.73 10.96 15.37
N LYS A 228 -14.40 11.94 16.23
CA LYS A 228 -14.85 13.33 16.05
C LYS A 228 -13.78 14.25 15.52
N VAL A 229 -12.52 13.81 15.65
CA VAL A 229 -11.37 14.50 15.14
C VAL A 229 -10.48 13.44 14.52
N TYR A 230 -9.98 13.75 13.34
CA TYR A 230 -9.16 12.86 12.57
C TYR A 230 -8.06 13.65 11.89
N SER A 231 -7.01 12.95 11.50
CA SER A 231 -5.95 13.54 10.69
C SER A 231 -6.33 13.45 9.22
N VAL A 232 -6.65 14.59 8.61
CA VAL A 232 -6.95 14.68 7.16
C VAL A 232 -5.84 14.06 6.34
N THR A 233 -4.59 14.33 6.72
CA THR A 233 -3.41 13.77 6.07
C THR A 233 -3.42 12.23 6.11
N ASN A 234 -3.75 11.63 7.25
CA ASN A 234 -3.79 10.17 7.36
C ASN A 234 -4.93 9.57 6.53
N ILE A 235 -6.11 10.20 6.54
CA ILE A 235 -7.25 9.73 5.73
C ILE A 235 -6.92 9.87 4.25
N ASN A 236 -6.43 11.03 3.81
CA ASN A 236 -6.06 11.25 2.41
C ASN A 236 -4.95 10.29 1.97
N SER A 237 -4.00 9.98 2.85
CA SER A 237 -2.98 8.97 2.58
C SER A 237 -3.59 7.57 2.42
N GLU A 238 -4.55 7.19 3.25
CA GLU A 238 -5.23 5.90 3.15
C GLU A 238 -6.12 5.81 1.89
N VAL A 239 -6.87 6.87 1.59
CA VAL A 239 -7.69 6.99 0.38
C VAL A 239 -6.81 6.97 -0.88
N SER A 240 -5.69 7.70 -0.89
CA SER A 240 -4.73 7.68 -1.99
C SER A 240 -4.15 6.28 -2.19
N ALA A 241 -3.74 5.61 -1.11
CA ALA A 241 -3.22 4.25 -1.20
C ALA A 241 -4.26 3.27 -1.79
N ILE A 242 -5.54 3.40 -1.42
CA ILE A 242 -6.64 2.61 -2.03
C ILE A 242 -6.80 2.98 -3.51
N SER A 243 -6.74 4.27 -3.86
CA SER A 243 -6.81 4.75 -5.25
C SER A 243 -5.70 4.17 -6.11
N ASP A 244 -4.46 4.15 -5.62
CA ASP A 244 -3.29 3.68 -6.36
C ASP A 244 -3.40 2.17 -6.63
N ARG A 245 -3.85 1.39 -5.63
CA ARG A 245 -4.12 -0.05 -5.80
C ARG A 245 -5.31 -0.31 -6.73
N PHE A 246 -6.36 0.50 -6.67
CA PHE A 246 -7.47 0.41 -7.62
C PHE A 246 -7.02 0.72 -9.05
N HIS A 247 -6.21 1.77 -9.24
CA HIS A 247 -5.65 2.12 -10.55
C HIS A 247 -4.83 0.96 -11.13
N ARG A 248 -4.00 0.30 -10.31
CA ARG A 248 -3.26 -0.91 -10.69
C ARG A 248 -4.19 -2.01 -11.23
N VAL A 249 -5.28 -2.30 -10.51
CA VAL A 249 -6.28 -3.30 -10.93
C VAL A 249 -7.01 -2.86 -12.21
N ALA A 250 -7.41 -1.59 -12.32
CA ALA A 250 -8.12 -1.05 -13.48
C ALA A 250 -7.30 -1.13 -14.76
N VAL A 251 -6.01 -0.77 -14.70
CA VAL A 251 -5.10 -0.85 -15.83
C VAL A 251 -4.95 -2.30 -16.34
N PHE A 252 -4.80 -3.28 -15.44
CA PHE A 252 -4.74 -4.69 -15.81
C PHE A 252 -6.08 -5.24 -16.32
N ALA A 253 -7.20 -4.83 -15.73
CA ALA A 253 -8.52 -5.25 -16.17
C ALA A 253 -8.87 -4.71 -17.56
N LYS A 254 -8.49 -3.47 -17.86
CA LYS A 254 -8.59 -2.84 -19.18
C LYS A 254 -7.77 -3.60 -20.22
N ALA A 255 -6.53 -3.96 -19.91
CA ALA A 255 -5.69 -4.73 -20.82
C ALA A 255 -6.21 -6.15 -21.07
N LYS A 256 -6.75 -6.81 -20.04
CA LYS A 256 -7.44 -8.08 -20.20
C LYS A 256 -8.58 -7.98 -21.23
N ALA A 257 -9.38 -6.91 -21.18
CA ALA A 257 -10.51 -6.72 -22.08
C ALA A 257 -10.12 -6.51 -23.55
N ALA A 258 -8.87 -6.13 -23.83
CA ALA A 258 -8.37 -5.94 -25.19
C ALA A 258 -8.26 -7.26 -25.99
N GLY A 259 -8.24 -8.42 -25.32
CA GLY A 259 -8.21 -9.73 -25.97
C GLY A 259 -6.81 -10.18 -26.44
N PRO A 260 -6.70 -11.43 -26.94
CA PRO A 260 -5.43 -12.02 -27.36
C PRO A 260 -5.00 -11.60 -28.77
N LEU A 261 -3.71 -11.84 -29.07
CA LEU A 261 -3.21 -11.80 -30.45
C LEU A 261 -3.78 -13.00 -31.23
N VAL A 262 -4.53 -12.75 -32.29
CA VAL A 262 -5.01 -13.81 -33.19
C VAL A 262 -4.29 -13.66 -34.53
N PRO A 263 -3.38 -14.60 -34.90
CA PRO A 263 -2.76 -14.61 -36.23
C PRO A 263 -3.83 -14.78 -37.32
N ASP A 264 -3.57 -14.26 -38.53
CA ASP A 264 -4.44 -14.53 -39.67
C ASP A 264 -4.44 -16.04 -39.96
N PRO A 265 -5.59 -16.75 -39.87
CA PRO A 265 -5.64 -18.19 -40.09
C PRO A 265 -5.29 -18.58 -41.54
N SER A 266 -5.31 -17.64 -42.49
CA SER A 266 -4.99 -17.88 -43.89
C SER A 266 -3.52 -17.62 -44.26
N ASP A 267 -2.75 -16.98 -43.38
CA ASP A 267 -1.32 -16.81 -43.52
C ASP A 267 -0.67 -16.64 -42.13
N PRO A 268 -0.06 -17.69 -41.55
CA PRO A 268 0.57 -17.61 -40.23
C PRO A 268 1.76 -16.65 -40.18
N ASN A 269 2.23 -16.16 -41.33
CA ASN A 269 3.26 -15.12 -41.43
C ASN A 269 2.67 -13.71 -41.63
N GLN A 270 1.34 -13.54 -41.73
CA GLN A 270 0.68 -12.24 -41.81
C GLN A 270 0.15 -11.78 -40.44
N PHE A 271 0.58 -10.57 -40.08
CA PHE A 271 0.30 -9.89 -38.82
C PHE A 271 -1.07 -9.19 -38.78
N ARG A 272 -2.08 -9.68 -39.52
CA ARG A 272 -3.37 -8.99 -39.60
C ARG A 272 -4.19 -9.19 -38.32
N ASN A 273 -4.71 -8.08 -37.77
CA ASN A 273 -5.64 -8.00 -36.63
C ASN A 273 -5.07 -8.42 -35.27
N VAL A 274 -3.83 -8.05 -35.00
CA VAL A 274 -3.21 -8.23 -33.68
C VAL A 274 -3.68 -7.09 -32.76
N THR A 275 -4.88 -7.18 -32.21
CA THR A 275 -5.35 -6.28 -31.14
C THR A 275 -5.21 -7.00 -29.81
N GLY A 276 -4.06 -6.87 -29.16
CA GLY A 276 -3.88 -7.49 -27.86
C GLY A 276 -2.60 -7.06 -27.18
N LEU A 277 -2.64 -7.13 -25.85
CA LEU A 277 -1.56 -6.76 -24.97
C LEU A 277 -0.94 -8.00 -24.35
N ASN A 278 -0.60 -9.07 -25.09
CA ASN A 278 0.22 -10.09 -24.41
C ASN A 278 1.15 -10.97 -25.23
N LEU A 279 2.10 -11.45 -24.41
CA LEU A 279 3.42 -12.01 -24.61
C LEU A 279 3.49 -13.45 -24.06
N ASP A 280 2.36 -14.06 -23.68
CA ASP A 280 2.29 -15.42 -23.12
C ASP A 280 2.30 -16.49 -24.22
N ASP A 281 2.90 -17.66 -23.95
CA ASP A 281 3.09 -18.75 -24.94
C ASP A 281 1.77 -19.29 -25.49
N ASP A 282 0.68 -19.13 -24.74
CA ASP A 282 -0.64 -19.62 -25.11
C ASP A 282 -1.53 -18.54 -25.77
N GLY A 283 -1.06 -17.30 -25.90
CA GLY A 283 -1.81 -16.21 -26.52
C GLY A 283 -3.17 -15.96 -25.88
N ASN A 284 -3.30 -16.06 -24.55
CA ASN A 284 -4.58 -15.92 -23.83
C ASN A 284 -4.57 -14.79 -22.80
N ASN A 285 -3.57 -13.91 -22.87
CA ASN A 285 -3.31 -12.89 -21.88
C ASN A 285 -3.14 -13.47 -20.45
N LEU A 286 -2.67 -14.71 -20.32
CA LEU A 286 -2.62 -15.46 -19.07
C LEU A 286 -1.76 -14.75 -18.01
N ASP A 287 -0.65 -14.13 -18.40
CA ASP A 287 0.21 -13.39 -17.46
C ASP A 287 -0.48 -12.15 -16.90
N ILE A 288 -1.24 -11.41 -17.72
CA ILE A 288 -2.04 -10.27 -17.25
C ILE A 288 -3.19 -10.74 -16.37
N LEU A 289 -3.83 -11.85 -16.73
CA LEU A 289 -4.89 -12.47 -15.92
C LEU A 289 -4.37 -12.92 -14.56
N ASN A 290 -3.18 -13.52 -14.54
CA ASN A 290 -2.51 -13.94 -13.31
C ASN A 290 -2.12 -12.74 -12.46
N GLY A 291 -1.59 -11.67 -13.07
CA GLY A 291 -1.30 -10.40 -12.39
C GLY A 291 -2.54 -9.79 -11.75
N LEU A 292 -3.62 -9.65 -12.53
CA LEU A 292 -4.92 -9.17 -12.04
C LEU A 292 -5.44 -10.01 -10.88
N LYS A 293 -5.36 -11.34 -10.99
CA LYS A 293 -5.76 -12.27 -9.92
C LYS A 293 -4.87 -12.11 -8.68
N GLY A 294 -3.57 -11.92 -8.86
CA GLY A 294 -2.61 -11.67 -7.79
C GLY A 294 -2.97 -10.40 -7.02
N PHE A 295 -3.19 -9.29 -7.72
CA PHE A 295 -3.61 -8.03 -7.10
C PHE A 295 -4.95 -8.19 -6.37
N MET A 296 -5.97 -8.75 -7.01
CA MET A 296 -7.28 -8.91 -6.35
C MET A 296 -7.26 -9.86 -5.14
N ASN A 297 -6.38 -10.86 -5.13
CA ASN A 297 -6.19 -11.71 -3.96
C ASN A 297 -5.55 -10.94 -2.80
N ALA A 298 -4.57 -10.07 -3.09
CA ALA A 298 -3.98 -9.18 -2.09
C ALA A 298 -5.03 -8.19 -1.52
N GLU A 299 -5.84 -7.54 -2.36
CA GLU A 299 -6.88 -6.61 -1.87
C GLU A 299 -7.91 -7.32 -0.97
N LYS A 300 -8.33 -8.54 -1.33
CA LYS A 300 -9.24 -9.33 -0.47
C LYS A 300 -8.61 -9.63 0.91
N GLN A 301 -7.29 -9.86 0.96
CA GLN A 301 -6.58 -10.07 2.22
C GLN A 301 -6.46 -8.77 3.03
N ILE A 302 -6.20 -7.63 2.37
CA ILE A 302 -6.20 -6.30 2.98
C ILE A 302 -7.55 -6.02 3.63
N LEU A 303 -8.64 -6.17 2.86
CA LEU A 303 -10.01 -5.97 3.36
C LEU A 303 -10.34 -6.92 4.51
N ALA A 304 -9.95 -8.20 4.42
CA ALA A 304 -10.17 -9.16 5.50
C ALA A 304 -9.42 -8.78 6.80
N ALA A 305 -8.16 -8.34 6.67
CA ALA A 305 -7.36 -7.89 7.80
C ALA A 305 -7.95 -6.62 8.46
N ASP A 306 -8.43 -5.68 7.64
CA ASP A 306 -9.05 -4.45 8.10
C ASP A 306 -10.41 -4.69 8.76
N ASN A 307 -11.25 -5.57 8.19
CA ASN A 307 -12.49 -6.02 8.80
C ASN A 307 -12.26 -6.70 10.15
N ALA A 308 -11.24 -7.54 10.26
CA ALA A 308 -10.87 -8.17 11.53
C ALA A 308 -10.45 -7.13 12.57
N ALA A 309 -9.61 -6.16 12.19
CA ALA A 309 -9.19 -5.07 13.07
C ALA A 309 -10.39 -4.23 13.55
N MET A 310 -11.29 -3.84 12.66
CA MET A 310 -12.51 -3.11 13.03
C MET A 310 -13.42 -3.91 13.96
N GLN A 311 -13.57 -5.21 13.72
CA GLN A 311 -14.37 -6.06 14.61
C GLN A 311 -13.78 -6.10 16.01
N ILE A 312 -12.46 -6.31 16.12
CA ILE A 312 -11.76 -6.28 17.41
C ILE A 312 -11.95 -4.93 18.11
N ALA A 313 -11.86 -3.83 17.36
CA ALA A 313 -12.08 -2.48 17.89
C ALA A 313 -13.52 -2.28 18.42
N ASN A 314 -14.51 -2.80 17.70
CA ASN A 314 -15.92 -2.59 18.04
C ASN A 314 -16.44 -3.52 19.14
N THR A 315 -15.99 -4.78 19.19
CA THR A 315 -16.53 -5.79 20.11
C THR A 315 -15.58 -6.17 21.22
N GLY A 316 -14.27 -5.89 21.08
CA GLY A 316 -13.24 -6.44 21.95
C GLY A 316 -13.14 -7.97 21.89
N THR A 317 -13.69 -8.60 20.86
CA THR A 317 -13.70 -10.06 20.66
C THR A 317 -13.17 -10.42 19.27
N LEU A 318 -12.60 -11.62 19.13
CA LEU A 318 -12.27 -12.21 17.84
C LEU A 318 -13.49 -12.93 17.26
N VAL A 319 -13.58 -13.03 15.93
CA VAL A 319 -14.58 -13.85 15.24
C VAL A 319 -14.61 -15.26 15.83
N GLY A 320 -15.80 -15.70 16.26
CA GLY A 320 -15.99 -17.04 16.83
C GLY A 320 -15.61 -17.18 18.30
N LEU A 321 -15.07 -16.14 18.95
CA LEU A 321 -14.86 -16.11 20.39
C LEU A 321 -15.92 -15.25 21.06
N THR A 322 -16.60 -15.80 22.07
CA THR A 322 -17.56 -15.06 22.91
C THR A 322 -16.88 -14.30 24.05
N LYS A 323 -15.62 -14.63 24.37
CA LYS A 323 -14.87 -14.02 25.47
C LYS A 323 -14.19 -12.74 24.99
N HIS A 324 -14.37 -11.65 25.74
CA HIS A 324 -13.60 -10.43 25.56
C HIS A 324 -12.11 -10.71 25.76
N LEU A 325 -11.30 -10.18 24.83
CA LEU A 325 -9.86 -10.23 24.92
C LEU A 325 -9.38 -9.28 26.02
N ASP A 326 -8.37 -9.71 26.77
CA ASP A 326 -7.63 -8.79 27.65
C ASP A 326 -6.73 -7.87 26.82
N ALA A 327 -6.18 -6.82 27.45
CA ALA A 327 -5.38 -5.82 26.75
C ALA A 327 -4.16 -6.42 25.98
N PRO A 328 -3.39 -7.37 26.54
CA PRO A 328 -2.32 -8.03 25.78
C PRO A 328 -2.82 -8.79 24.54
N ASN A 329 -3.93 -9.53 24.65
CA ASN A 329 -4.48 -10.25 23.51
C ASN A 329 -5.09 -9.31 22.45
N LEU A 330 -5.70 -8.19 22.85
CA LEU A 330 -6.14 -7.14 21.94
C LEU A 330 -4.97 -6.57 21.15
N LEU A 331 -3.88 -6.21 21.84
CA LEU A 331 -2.68 -5.67 21.21
C LEU A 331 -2.09 -6.66 20.20
N ALA A 332 -1.96 -7.93 20.59
CA ALA A 332 -1.47 -8.98 19.69
C ALA A 332 -2.36 -9.17 18.46
N ALA A 333 -3.68 -9.09 18.63
CA ALA A 333 -4.64 -9.24 17.54
C ALA A 333 -4.56 -8.06 16.54
N PHE A 334 -4.47 -6.82 17.02
CA PHE A 334 -4.27 -5.66 16.14
C PHE A 334 -2.94 -5.71 15.38
N GLN A 335 -1.87 -6.14 16.04
CA GLN A 335 -0.56 -6.32 15.41
C GLN A 335 -0.59 -7.40 14.33
N LEU A 336 -1.29 -8.51 14.58
CA LEU A 336 -1.48 -9.55 13.56
C LEU A 336 -2.23 -9.01 12.34
N SER A 337 -3.33 -8.28 12.53
CA SER A 337 -4.06 -7.65 11.42
C SER A 337 -3.18 -6.69 10.62
N ALA A 338 -2.36 -5.86 11.28
CA ALA A 338 -1.43 -4.97 10.60
C ALA A 338 -0.39 -5.76 9.77
N ASN A 339 0.22 -6.79 10.35
CA ASN A 339 1.19 -7.62 9.63
C ASN A 339 0.58 -8.35 8.42
N LEU A 340 -0.67 -8.81 8.53
CA LEU A 340 -1.37 -9.45 7.42
C LEU A 340 -1.68 -8.45 6.29
N LYS A 341 -2.03 -7.21 6.64
CA LYS A 341 -2.20 -6.12 5.67
C LYS A 341 -0.89 -5.83 4.94
N ASP A 342 0.22 -5.68 5.67
CA ASP A 342 1.54 -5.43 5.08
C ASP A 342 2.01 -6.59 4.20
N GLN A 343 1.74 -7.84 4.60
CA GLN A 343 2.06 -9.02 3.80
C GLN A 343 1.27 -9.03 2.48
N ALA A 344 0.01 -8.66 2.50
CA ALA A 344 -0.81 -8.58 1.30
C ALA A 344 -0.33 -7.47 0.36
N ILE A 345 0.06 -6.30 0.89
CA ILE A 345 0.68 -5.22 0.11
C ILE A 345 1.98 -5.72 -0.56
N ASN A 346 2.88 -6.36 0.21
CA ASN A 346 4.11 -6.93 -0.34
C ASN A 346 3.85 -7.98 -1.43
N ALA A 347 2.78 -8.78 -1.30
CA ALA A 347 2.38 -9.75 -2.31
C ALA A 347 1.93 -9.07 -3.61
N ALA A 348 1.15 -7.98 -3.52
CA ALA A 348 0.78 -7.18 -4.68
C ALA A 348 1.99 -6.52 -5.35
N ASP A 349 2.93 -5.96 -4.58
CA ASP A 349 4.12 -5.33 -5.14
C ASP A 349 5.10 -6.35 -5.75
N THR A 350 5.20 -7.54 -5.16
CA THR A 350 5.97 -8.66 -5.74
C THR A 350 5.37 -9.09 -7.09
N GLU A 351 4.04 -9.15 -7.19
CA GLU A 351 3.39 -9.46 -8.46
C GLU A 351 3.65 -8.36 -9.50
N GLU A 352 3.64 -7.09 -9.12
CA GLU A 352 3.99 -6.00 -10.03
C GLU A 352 5.43 -6.13 -10.55
N ILE A 353 6.40 -6.49 -9.69
CA ILE A 353 7.78 -6.78 -10.10
C ILE A 353 7.84 -7.95 -11.08
N ASN A 354 7.07 -9.02 -10.86
CA ASN A 354 7.01 -10.14 -11.80
C ASN A 354 6.54 -9.67 -13.19
N GLN A 355 5.51 -8.83 -13.24
CA GLN A 355 4.99 -8.26 -14.47
C GLN A 355 6.00 -7.31 -15.15
N ILE A 356 6.73 -6.50 -14.38
CA ILE A 356 7.85 -5.67 -14.90
C ILE A 356 8.94 -6.55 -15.51
N ASN A 357 9.30 -7.66 -14.86
CA ASN A 357 10.30 -8.57 -15.39
C ASN A 357 9.85 -9.25 -16.70
N GLN A 358 8.56 -9.55 -16.86
CA GLN A 358 8.03 -10.05 -18.15
C GLN A 358 8.10 -9.00 -19.25
N LEU A 359 7.78 -7.74 -18.92
CA LEU A 359 7.94 -6.61 -19.86
C LEU A 359 9.40 -6.47 -20.31
N LEU A 360 10.35 -6.49 -19.36
CA LEU A 360 11.77 -6.38 -19.64
C LEU A 360 12.29 -7.50 -20.56
N LYS A 361 11.81 -8.75 -20.39
CA LYS A 361 12.17 -9.84 -21.31
C LYS A 361 11.80 -9.51 -22.75
N THR A 362 10.61 -8.94 -22.97
CA THR A 362 10.14 -8.56 -24.31
C THR A 362 10.96 -7.43 -24.90
N TYR A 363 11.25 -6.41 -24.10
CA TYR A 363 12.13 -5.32 -24.50
C TYR A 363 13.55 -5.82 -24.86
N ASN A 364 14.08 -6.80 -24.13
CA ASN A 364 15.38 -7.39 -24.44
C ASN A 364 15.36 -8.17 -25.76
N VAL A 365 14.28 -8.88 -26.07
CA VAL A 365 14.13 -9.59 -27.36
C VAL A 365 14.13 -8.61 -28.52
N ILE A 366 13.41 -7.49 -28.45
CA ILE A 366 13.43 -6.49 -29.54
C ILE A 366 14.79 -5.80 -29.66
N GLN A 367 15.46 -5.53 -28.53
CA GLN A 367 16.81 -4.96 -28.53
C GLN A 367 17.81 -5.92 -29.19
N GLU A 368 17.71 -7.22 -28.90
CA GLU A 368 18.53 -8.24 -29.55
C GLU A 368 18.29 -8.27 -31.07
N LEU A 369 17.03 -8.28 -31.50
CA LEU A 369 16.67 -8.25 -32.93
C LEU A 369 17.24 -7.03 -33.66
N ILE A 370 17.16 -5.84 -33.05
CA ILE A 370 17.71 -4.61 -33.61
C ILE A 370 19.23 -4.68 -33.67
N ASN A 371 19.89 -5.14 -32.61
CA ASN A 371 21.34 -5.25 -32.60
C ASN A 371 21.86 -6.29 -33.62
N GLN A 372 21.15 -7.41 -33.78
CA GLN A 372 21.42 -8.38 -34.83
C GLN A 372 21.29 -7.74 -36.23
N THR A 373 20.24 -6.94 -36.44
CA THR A 373 20.02 -6.21 -37.69
C THR A 373 21.12 -5.16 -37.95
N ILE A 374 21.54 -4.40 -36.94
CA ILE A 374 22.64 -3.44 -37.06
C ILE A 374 23.95 -4.14 -37.43
N ALA A 375 24.19 -5.34 -36.89
CA ALA A 375 25.42 -6.10 -37.12
C ALA A 375 25.57 -6.62 -38.55
N THR A 376 24.49 -6.69 -39.34
CA THR A 376 24.56 -7.12 -40.75
C THR A 376 24.95 -6.00 -41.71
N PHE A 377 24.85 -4.73 -41.30
CA PHE A 377 25.20 -3.60 -42.18
C PHE A 377 26.69 -3.60 -42.56
N ASP A 378 26.97 -3.39 -43.84
CA ASP A 378 28.33 -3.21 -44.33
C ASP A 378 28.80 -1.78 -44.07
N ALA A 379 29.88 -1.63 -43.28
CA ALA A 379 30.47 -0.33 -42.96
C ALA A 379 30.92 0.46 -44.22
N SER A 380 31.13 -0.22 -45.35
CA SER A 380 31.49 0.41 -46.63
C SER A 380 30.29 0.97 -47.42
N LYS A 381 29.05 0.62 -47.05
CA LYS A 381 27.83 1.00 -47.76
C LYS A 381 26.90 1.84 -46.88
N SER A 382 27.16 3.15 -46.82
CA SER A 382 26.38 4.08 -45.99
C SER A 382 24.90 4.17 -46.35
N ASP A 383 24.56 3.91 -47.62
CA ASP A 383 23.20 4.06 -48.16
C ASP A 383 22.42 2.74 -48.20
N GLU A 384 23.03 1.64 -47.72
CA GLU A 384 22.38 0.34 -47.62
C GLU A 384 21.14 0.44 -46.73
N LYS A 385 20.09 -0.27 -47.12
CA LYS A 385 18.88 -0.42 -46.33
C LYS A 385 18.64 -1.88 -46.04
N ARG A 386 18.26 -2.16 -44.79
CA ARG A 386 17.95 -3.52 -44.34
C ARG A 386 16.66 -3.54 -43.54
N GLY A 387 15.91 -4.60 -43.71
CA GLY A 387 14.77 -4.96 -42.88
C GLY A 387 15.24 -5.69 -41.62
N LEU A 388 14.27 -6.07 -40.79
CA LEU A 388 14.49 -6.85 -39.58
C LEU A 388 15.34 -8.10 -39.87
N LEU A 389 16.24 -8.47 -38.97
CA LEU A 389 17.23 -9.56 -39.12
C LEU A 389 18.26 -9.35 -40.25
N GLY A 390 18.29 -8.17 -40.87
CA GLY A 390 19.34 -7.79 -41.80
C GLY A 390 19.08 -8.13 -43.26
N TYR A 391 17.88 -8.55 -43.63
CA TYR A 391 17.49 -8.83 -45.01
C TYR A 391 17.47 -7.56 -45.86
N ASP A 392 17.98 -7.63 -47.08
CA ASP A 392 17.80 -6.60 -48.10
C ASP A 392 16.51 -6.83 -48.92
N GLU A 393 16.24 -5.94 -49.88
CA GLU A 393 15.04 -6.00 -50.73
C GLU A 393 14.96 -7.25 -51.63
N HIS A 394 16.04 -8.02 -51.71
CA HIS A 394 16.13 -9.27 -52.46
C HIS A 394 16.10 -10.51 -51.54
N GLY A 395 15.98 -10.32 -50.23
CA GLY A 395 16.00 -11.42 -49.27
C GLY A 395 17.40 -11.96 -48.98
N ASP A 396 18.45 -11.26 -49.39
CA ASP A 396 19.82 -11.59 -48.99
C ASP A 396 20.13 -10.93 -47.64
N THR A 397 20.76 -11.67 -46.74
CA THR A 397 21.29 -11.11 -45.49
C THR A 397 22.61 -10.40 -45.71
N GLY A 398 23.08 -10.30 -46.96
CA GLY A 398 24.31 -9.62 -47.35
C GLY A 398 25.46 -10.21 -46.57
N ASN A 399 25.62 -11.54 -46.67
CA ASN A 399 26.60 -12.24 -45.88
C ASN A 399 27.99 -11.71 -46.23
N ASN A 400 28.60 -11.00 -45.30
CA ASN A 400 30.02 -10.66 -45.31
C ASN A 400 30.87 -11.93 -45.04
N SER A 401 30.47 -13.08 -45.60
CA SER A 401 31.21 -14.34 -45.60
C SER A 401 32.18 -14.35 -46.78
N GLY A 402 33.11 -13.39 -46.77
CA GLY A 402 34.41 -13.56 -47.41
C GLY A 402 35.25 -14.71 -46.81
N PHE A 403 34.68 -15.54 -45.91
CA PHE A 403 35.24 -16.82 -45.52
C PHE A 403 34.68 -17.92 -46.42
N GLY A 404 35.50 -18.32 -47.38
CA GLY A 404 35.26 -19.47 -48.24
C GLY A 404 35.04 -20.78 -47.47
N PRO A 405 34.68 -21.86 -48.19
CA PRO A 405 34.32 -23.14 -47.60
C PRO A 405 35.52 -23.74 -46.86
N GLY A 406 35.52 -23.63 -45.54
CA GLY A 406 36.58 -24.12 -44.66
C GLY A 406 36.03 -24.50 -43.30
N THR A 407 35.42 -25.68 -43.24
CA THR A 407 35.27 -26.59 -42.08
C THR A 407 34.99 -25.97 -40.70
N ASP A 408 33.78 -26.25 -40.20
CA ASP A 408 33.45 -26.56 -38.81
C ASP A 408 34.15 -25.76 -37.69
N LYS A 409 33.39 -24.86 -37.05
CA LYS A 409 33.10 -24.91 -35.60
C LYS A 409 32.09 -23.84 -35.17
N ALA A 410 30.88 -24.31 -34.83
CA ALA A 410 30.04 -23.88 -33.71
C ALA A 410 29.77 -22.37 -33.48
N HIS A 411 28.73 -21.86 -34.15
CA HIS A 411 27.73 -20.99 -33.48
C HIS A 411 26.37 -21.70 -33.55
N THR A 412 26.06 -22.49 -32.52
CA THR A 412 24.92 -23.41 -32.48
C THR A 412 23.56 -22.76 -32.16
N GLY A 413 23.37 -21.48 -32.47
CA GLY A 413 22.12 -20.75 -32.17
C GLY A 413 21.22 -20.42 -33.37
N ILE A 414 21.78 -20.28 -34.57
CA ILE A 414 21.09 -19.62 -35.72
C ILE A 414 20.69 -20.63 -36.82
N ASN A 415 21.11 -21.89 -36.72
CA ASN A 415 21.18 -22.80 -37.87
C ASN A 415 19.89 -23.57 -38.23
N LYS A 416 18.71 -23.01 -37.93
CA LYS A 416 17.41 -23.56 -38.38
C LYS A 416 16.41 -22.48 -38.80
N LEU A 417 16.87 -21.33 -39.30
CA LEU A 417 16.00 -20.54 -40.16
C LEU A 417 15.83 -21.35 -41.45
N GLN A 418 14.64 -21.93 -41.66
CA GLN A 418 14.30 -22.63 -42.89
C GLN A 418 14.56 -21.68 -44.06
N SER A 419 15.27 -22.16 -45.08
CA SER A 419 15.51 -21.41 -46.30
C SER A 419 14.19 -20.79 -46.80
N PRO A 420 14.20 -19.52 -47.26
CA PRO A 420 13.00 -18.89 -47.79
C PRO A 420 12.35 -19.79 -48.83
N ILE A 421 11.04 -19.99 -48.73
CA ILE A 421 10.27 -20.66 -49.77
C ILE A 421 10.16 -19.66 -50.91
N GLU A 422 10.92 -19.86 -52.00
CA GLU A 422 10.62 -19.23 -53.27
C GLU A 422 9.24 -19.73 -53.72
N VAL A 423 8.24 -18.87 -53.59
CA VAL A 423 6.92 -19.11 -54.19
C VAL A 423 7.07 -18.75 -55.67
N ASP A 424 7.09 -19.76 -56.54
CA ASP A 424 7.01 -19.61 -58.01
C ASP A 424 5.72 -18.84 -58.34
N GLY A 425 5.82 -17.52 -58.41
CA GLY A 425 4.79 -16.62 -58.92
C GLY A 425 5.18 -16.17 -60.33
N ASP A 426 4.21 -16.18 -61.25
CA ASP A 426 4.34 -15.67 -62.63
C ASP A 426 5.16 -14.36 -62.68
N ASP A 427 6.08 -14.27 -63.66
CA ASP A 427 7.18 -13.32 -63.87
C ASP A 427 6.92 -11.79 -63.67
N ASP A 428 5.68 -11.37 -63.40
CA ASP A 428 5.30 -9.97 -63.14
C ASP A 428 5.06 -9.63 -61.65
N ASP A 429 4.96 -10.63 -60.76
CA ASP A 429 4.77 -10.41 -59.33
C ASP A 429 6.12 -10.58 -58.61
N LYS A 430 6.90 -9.49 -58.53
CA LYS A 430 8.19 -9.39 -57.82
C LYS A 430 8.19 -10.33 -56.61
N SER A 431 9.07 -11.33 -56.63
CA SER A 431 9.26 -12.33 -55.58
C SER A 431 9.11 -11.70 -54.19
N LYS A 432 7.94 -11.87 -53.58
CA LYS A 432 7.66 -11.35 -52.24
C LYS A 432 8.49 -12.17 -51.27
N PHE A 433 9.64 -11.61 -50.88
CA PHE A 433 10.49 -12.23 -49.89
C PHE A 433 9.67 -12.47 -48.62
N THR A 434 9.53 -13.74 -48.24
CA THR A 434 8.95 -14.12 -46.96
C THR A 434 10.09 -14.20 -45.96
N PRO A 435 10.15 -13.32 -44.95
CA PRO A 435 11.21 -13.36 -43.95
C PRO A 435 11.27 -14.73 -43.26
N PRO A 436 12.44 -15.10 -42.72
CA PRO A 436 12.54 -16.32 -41.93
C PRO A 436 11.55 -16.30 -40.77
N ALA A 437 11.06 -17.48 -40.40
CA ALA A 437 10.16 -17.61 -39.26
C ALA A 437 10.83 -17.05 -37.99
N LEU A 438 10.26 -15.97 -37.45
CA LEU A 438 10.60 -15.48 -36.12
C LEU A 438 10.21 -16.54 -35.09
N SER A 439 10.98 -16.66 -34.01
CA SER A 439 10.51 -17.44 -32.86
C SER A 439 9.26 -16.80 -32.27
N ASP A 440 8.43 -17.57 -31.56
CA ASP A 440 7.20 -17.04 -30.94
C ASP A 440 7.50 -15.81 -30.05
N ALA A 441 8.60 -15.84 -29.30
CA ALA A 441 9.03 -14.71 -28.47
C ALA A 441 9.42 -13.48 -29.29
N GLN A 442 10.10 -13.66 -30.43
CA GLN A 442 10.44 -12.58 -31.35
C GLN A 442 9.20 -12.01 -32.03
N LEU A 443 8.27 -12.87 -32.44
CA LEU A 443 7.01 -12.49 -33.07
C LEU A 443 6.17 -11.61 -32.14
N LYS A 444 6.04 -12.03 -30.87
CA LYS A 444 5.36 -11.29 -29.81
C LYS A 444 6.03 -9.96 -29.46
N ALA A 445 7.37 -9.95 -29.42
CA ALA A 445 8.09 -8.71 -29.19
C ALA A 445 7.85 -7.73 -30.35
N VAL A 446 8.01 -8.17 -31.59
CA VAL A 446 7.77 -7.35 -32.78
C VAL A 446 6.33 -6.82 -32.82
N SER A 447 5.33 -7.67 -32.56
CA SER A 447 3.94 -7.24 -32.55
C SER A 447 3.63 -6.20 -31.45
N MET A 448 4.34 -6.26 -30.32
CA MET A 448 4.19 -5.26 -29.26
C MET A 448 4.67 -3.87 -29.70
N PHE A 449 5.68 -3.77 -30.57
CA PHE A 449 6.24 -2.50 -31.02
C PHE A 449 5.68 -2.00 -32.36
N GLU A 450 4.96 -2.86 -33.09
CA GLU A 450 4.38 -2.51 -34.39
C GLU A 450 3.26 -1.46 -34.24
N LYS A 451 3.44 -0.32 -34.91
CA LYS A 451 2.62 0.89 -34.77
C LYS A 451 1.14 0.68 -35.06
N ASP A 452 0.80 -0.05 -36.11
CA ASP A 452 -0.58 -0.26 -36.54
C ASP A 452 -1.30 -1.36 -35.73
N LEU A 453 -0.54 -2.16 -34.97
CA LEU A 453 -1.06 -3.24 -34.15
C LEU A 453 -1.24 -2.82 -32.70
N ASN A 454 -0.42 -1.89 -32.20
CA ASN A 454 -0.36 -1.65 -30.77
C ASN A 454 -0.53 -0.19 -30.34
N SER A 455 -1.74 0.34 -30.55
CA SER A 455 -2.18 1.61 -29.97
C SER A 455 -2.38 1.56 -28.45
N THR A 456 -2.34 0.38 -27.84
CA THR A 456 -2.54 0.22 -26.40
C THR A 456 -1.20 -0.01 -25.69
N LEU A 457 -1.00 0.66 -24.55
CA LEU A 457 0.18 0.44 -23.71
C LEU A 457 0.02 -0.86 -22.91
N SER A 458 1.12 -1.54 -22.65
CA SER A 458 1.15 -2.61 -21.65
C SER A 458 0.69 -2.03 -20.30
N PRO A 459 -0.02 -2.81 -19.47
CA PRO A 459 -0.39 -2.38 -18.13
C PRO A 459 0.77 -1.77 -17.35
N ILE A 460 1.95 -2.38 -17.45
CA ILE A 460 3.14 -1.90 -16.75
C ILE A 460 3.69 -0.62 -17.37
N GLU A 461 3.63 -0.44 -18.69
CA GLU A 461 4.03 0.82 -19.33
C GLU A 461 3.11 1.96 -18.87
N GLU A 462 1.80 1.70 -18.79
CA GLU A 462 0.81 2.67 -18.27
C GLU A 462 1.08 3.00 -16.79
N LEU A 463 1.34 2.00 -15.94
CA LEU A 463 1.63 2.21 -14.51
C LEU A 463 2.95 2.94 -14.24
N LEU A 464 3.99 2.65 -15.02
CA LEU A 464 5.29 3.31 -14.88
C LEU A 464 5.35 4.68 -15.58
N GLY A 465 4.29 5.07 -16.31
CA GLY A 465 4.31 6.28 -17.14
C GLY A 465 5.37 6.22 -18.25
N VAL A 466 5.77 5.02 -18.67
CA VAL A 466 6.78 4.80 -19.70
C VAL A 466 6.10 4.78 -21.06
N THR A 467 6.56 5.65 -21.96
CA THR A 467 6.06 5.65 -23.35
C THR A 467 6.85 4.64 -24.17
N ARG A 468 6.14 3.73 -24.84
CA ARG A 468 6.76 2.80 -25.77
C ARG A 468 7.45 3.57 -26.90
N PRO A 469 8.71 3.24 -27.26
CA PRO A 469 9.38 3.76 -28.43
C PRO A 469 8.48 3.69 -29.68
N SER A 470 8.24 4.84 -30.30
CA SER A 470 7.40 4.95 -31.49
C SER A 470 8.22 4.92 -32.77
N GLY A 471 7.56 4.55 -33.88
CA GLY A 471 8.16 4.50 -35.21
C GLY A 471 8.99 3.25 -35.50
N LEU A 472 8.87 2.21 -34.66
CA LEU A 472 9.34 0.86 -34.96
C LEU A 472 8.34 0.20 -35.92
N ASP A 473 8.42 0.60 -37.19
CA ASP A 473 7.49 0.17 -38.23
C ASP A 473 8.15 -0.98 -39.01
N PHE A 474 8.22 -2.18 -38.44
CA PHE A 474 8.96 -3.30 -39.05
C PHE A 474 8.30 -3.78 -40.35
N TYR A 475 6.98 -3.61 -40.45
CA TYR A 475 6.19 -4.01 -41.62
C TYR A 475 5.48 -2.82 -42.25
N ASP A 476 5.15 -2.93 -43.53
CA ASP A 476 4.31 -1.96 -44.21
C ASP A 476 2.93 -1.84 -43.53
N ASN A 477 2.18 -0.78 -43.85
CA ASN A 477 0.84 -0.54 -43.27
C ASN A 477 -0.16 -1.70 -43.54
N ALA A 478 0.19 -2.65 -44.42
CA ALA A 478 -0.64 -3.81 -44.70
C ALA A 478 -0.25 -5.04 -43.85
N GLY A 479 0.85 -4.97 -43.09
CA GLY A 479 1.46 -6.05 -42.31
C GLY A 479 2.04 -7.17 -43.19
N LYS A 480 2.37 -6.86 -44.45
CA LYS A 480 2.68 -7.86 -45.49
C LYS A 480 4.14 -7.88 -45.92
N THR A 481 4.78 -6.73 -45.97
CA THR A 481 6.17 -6.64 -46.43
C THR A 481 7.03 -5.99 -45.36
N LEU A 482 8.27 -6.47 -45.21
CA LEU A 482 9.24 -5.82 -44.34
C LEU A 482 9.54 -4.42 -44.86
N ASN A 483 9.55 -3.44 -43.96
CA ASN A 483 10.11 -2.14 -44.27
C ASN A 483 11.64 -2.20 -44.17
N TYR A 484 12.33 -1.46 -45.04
CA TYR A 484 13.78 -1.40 -45.11
C TYR A 484 14.27 -0.02 -44.68
N PHE A 485 15.15 0.01 -43.69
CA PHE A 485 15.66 1.25 -43.09
C PHE A 485 17.18 1.34 -43.22
N GLN A 486 17.69 2.57 -43.20
CA GLN A 486 19.13 2.82 -43.14
C GLN A 486 19.66 2.50 -41.74
N LYS A 487 20.97 2.21 -41.66
CA LYS A 487 21.64 1.93 -40.37
C LYS A 487 21.40 3.00 -39.31
N SER A 488 21.37 4.27 -39.71
CA SER A 488 21.13 5.42 -38.82
C SER A 488 19.78 5.34 -38.11
N THR A 489 18.73 4.84 -38.78
CA THR A 489 17.41 4.62 -38.20
C THR A 489 17.44 3.48 -37.17
N TRP A 490 18.09 2.36 -37.50
CA TRP A 490 18.27 1.25 -36.56
C TRP A 490 19.09 1.66 -35.33
N ASP A 491 20.17 2.43 -35.51
CA ASP A 491 20.98 2.96 -34.43
C ASP A 491 20.15 3.89 -33.51
N GLN A 492 19.29 4.74 -34.09
CA GLN A 492 18.37 5.59 -33.33
C GLN A 492 17.40 4.76 -32.50
N TRP A 493 16.79 3.72 -33.09
CA TRP A 493 15.89 2.82 -32.37
C TRP A 493 16.59 2.07 -31.24
N SER A 494 17.80 1.57 -31.47
CA SER A 494 18.61 0.90 -30.43
C SER A 494 18.89 1.84 -29.25
N ALA A 495 19.25 3.10 -29.53
CA ALA A 495 19.47 4.10 -28.49
C ALA A 495 18.19 4.42 -27.69
N ILE A 496 17.04 4.58 -28.36
CA ILE A 496 15.76 4.85 -27.70
C ILE A 496 15.35 3.66 -26.82
N LEU A 497 15.41 2.44 -27.35
CA LEU A 497 15.06 1.23 -26.59
C LEU A 497 15.98 1.02 -25.39
N SER A 498 17.29 1.26 -25.54
CA SER A 498 18.23 1.18 -24.43
C SER A 498 17.86 2.15 -23.30
N ASN A 499 17.45 3.38 -23.64
CA ASN A 499 17.00 4.35 -22.65
C ASN A 499 15.71 3.92 -21.96
N THR A 500 14.73 3.38 -22.70
CA THR A 500 13.49 2.87 -22.13
C THR A 500 13.72 1.67 -21.20
N VAL A 501 14.57 0.71 -21.59
CA VAL A 501 14.97 -0.42 -20.73
C VAL A 501 15.63 0.07 -19.45
N GLN A 502 16.51 1.08 -19.56
CA GLN A 502 17.14 1.68 -18.39
C GLN A 502 16.11 2.31 -17.44
N GLN A 503 15.12 3.05 -17.97
CA GLN A 503 14.04 3.63 -17.17
C GLN A 503 13.22 2.55 -16.46
N ILE A 504 12.75 1.53 -17.19
CA ILE A 504 11.98 0.42 -16.60
C ILE A 504 12.82 -0.31 -15.53
N SER A 505 14.11 -0.52 -15.77
CA SER A 505 15.01 -1.15 -14.80
C SER A 505 15.22 -0.30 -13.54
N GLN A 506 15.24 1.04 -13.65
CA GLN A 506 15.35 1.93 -12.50
C GLN A 506 14.09 1.86 -11.63
N GLU A 507 12.90 1.91 -12.25
CA GLU A 507 11.63 1.77 -11.54
C GLU A 507 11.51 0.41 -10.84
N ASN A 508 11.96 -0.66 -11.49
CA ASN A 508 12.01 -2.00 -10.89
C ASN A 508 12.89 -2.03 -9.62
N GLN A 509 14.04 -1.34 -9.63
CA GLN A 509 14.93 -1.24 -8.47
C GLN A 509 14.30 -0.41 -7.34
N LEU A 510 13.60 0.68 -7.65
CA LEU A 510 12.88 1.48 -6.65
C LEU A 510 11.82 0.63 -5.95
N LYS A 511 10.98 -0.09 -6.70
CA LYS A 511 9.97 -1.00 -6.13
C LYS A 511 10.60 -2.12 -5.29
N PHE A 512 11.72 -2.68 -5.73
CA PHE A 512 12.44 -3.69 -4.94
C PHE A 512 12.96 -3.12 -3.62
N ASN A 513 13.43 -1.87 -3.61
CA ASN A 513 13.85 -1.18 -2.38
C ASN A 513 12.67 -0.90 -1.44
N ASP A 514 11.51 -0.54 -2.00
CA ASP A 514 10.29 -0.32 -1.21
C ASP A 514 9.84 -1.61 -0.53
N ILE A 515 9.79 -2.75 -1.25
CA ILE A 515 9.48 -4.06 -0.67
C ILE A 515 10.46 -4.42 0.45
N ASN A 516 11.77 -4.24 0.24
CA ASN A 516 12.77 -4.52 1.26
C ASN A 516 12.61 -3.63 2.50
N THR A 517 12.21 -2.38 2.30
CA THR A 517 11.96 -1.42 3.39
C THR A 517 10.73 -1.86 4.18
N LEU A 518 9.61 -2.16 3.52
CA LEU A 518 8.40 -2.68 4.14
C LEU A 518 8.64 -3.99 4.90
N GLU A 519 9.40 -4.92 4.32
CA GLU A 519 9.77 -6.19 4.96
C GLU A 519 10.59 -5.98 6.25
N LYS A 520 11.53 -5.03 6.21
CA LYS A 520 12.35 -4.66 7.37
C LYS A 520 11.53 -3.97 8.45
N GLU A 521 10.65 -3.05 8.07
CA GLU A 521 9.73 -2.37 8.99
C GLU A 521 8.80 -3.38 9.66
N ARG A 522 8.16 -4.27 8.89
CA ARG A 522 7.31 -5.35 9.41
C ARG A 522 8.06 -6.21 10.41
N THR A 523 9.27 -6.65 10.07
CA THR A 523 10.11 -7.47 10.97
C THR A 523 10.45 -6.71 12.25
N THR A 524 10.78 -5.43 12.15
CA THR A 524 11.08 -4.56 13.30
C THR A 524 9.86 -4.37 14.19
N HIS A 525 8.69 -4.11 13.61
CA HIS A 525 7.43 -3.97 14.33
C HIS A 525 7.02 -5.26 15.03
N PHE A 526 7.15 -6.40 14.36
CA PHE A 526 6.85 -7.71 14.96
C PHE A 526 7.79 -8.04 16.13
N GLN A 527 9.07 -7.72 16.03
CA GLN A 527 10.02 -7.90 17.14
C GLN A 527 9.71 -6.94 18.31
N ALA A 528 9.44 -5.67 18.03
CA ALA A 528 9.07 -4.69 19.05
C ALA A 528 7.76 -5.09 19.78
N ALA A 529 6.78 -5.54 19.02
CA ALA A 529 5.52 -6.10 19.51
C ALA A 529 5.74 -7.29 20.44
N THR A 530 6.49 -8.30 19.97
CA THR A 530 6.79 -9.50 20.74
C THR A 530 7.49 -9.14 22.05
N ASN A 531 8.51 -8.26 21.99
CA ASN A 531 9.22 -7.80 23.18
C ASN A 531 8.32 -7.04 24.16
N ALA A 532 7.39 -6.22 23.65
CA ALA A 532 6.42 -5.51 24.49
C ALA A 532 5.46 -6.47 25.19
N LEU A 533 4.97 -7.49 24.49
CA LEU A 533 4.09 -8.53 25.05
C LEU A 533 4.80 -9.37 26.11
N THR A 534 6.06 -9.76 25.86
CA THR A 534 6.88 -10.45 26.87
C THR A 534 7.06 -9.60 28.12
N LYS A 535 7.42 -8.32 27.97
CA LYS A 535 7.56 -7.40 29.11
C LYS A 535 6.25 -7.19 29.87
N ALA A 536 5.12 -7.08 29.16
CA ALA A 536 3.81 -6.98 29.79
C ALA A 536 3.49 -8.24 30.61
N GLY A 537 3.79 -9.42 30.06
CA GLY A 537 3.67 -10.70 30.77
C GLY A 537 4.55 -10.76 32.02
N ASP A 538 5.81 -10.31 31.93
CA ASP A 538 6.74 -10.26 33.06
C ASP A 538 6.26 -9.31 34.16
N ILE A 539 5.71 -8.15 33.79
CA ILE A 539 5.14 -7.18 34.74
C ILE A 539 3.92 -7.79 35.44
N ILE A 540 3.01 -8.43 34.71
CA ILE A 540 1.84 -9.09 35.29
C ILE A 540 2.26 -10.20 36.25
N ALA A 541 3.23 -11.03 35.85
CA ALA A 541 3.76 -12.09 36.69
C ALA A 541 4.49 -11.55 37.93
N SER A 542 5.18 -10.40 37.81
CA SER A 542 5.81 -9.71 38.94
C SER A 542 4.78 -9.14 39.91
N ILE A 543 3.71 -8.53 39.41
CA ILE A 543 2.61 -8.03 40.23
C ILE A 543 1.93 -9.19 40.95
N GLY A 544 1.62 -10.27 40.23
CA GLY A 544 1.03 -11.48 40.82
C GLY A 544 1.86 -12.08 41.95
N ARG A 545 3.19 -12.16 41.77
CA ARG A 545 4.13 -12.66 42.80
C ARG A 545 4.25 -11.75 44.02
N ASN A 546 4.03 -10.44 43.87
CA ASN A 546 4.09 -9.49 44.99
C ASN A 546 2.76 -9.40 45.75
N ILE A 547 1.68 -9.92 45.19
CA ILE A 547 0.34 -9.95 45.80
C ILE A 547 0.09 -11.26 46.56
N SER A 548 0.73 -12.36 46.16
CA SER A 548 0.74 -13.65 46.88
C SER A 548 1.70 -13.64 48.06
#